data_AF-A0A257TGM6-F1
#
_entry.id   AF-A0A257TGM6-F1
#
_cell.length_a   1.000
_cell.length_b   1.000
_cell.length_c   1.000
_cell.angle_alpha   90.00
_cell.angle_beta   90.00
_cell.angle_gamma   90.00
#
_symmetry.space_group_name_H-M   'P 1'
#
loop_
_entity.id
_entity.type
_entity.pdbx_description
1 polymer ?
#
loop_
_entity_poly.entity_id
_entity_poly.type
_entity_poly.pdbx_seq_one_letter_code
_entity_poly.pdbx_strand_id
1 'polypeptide(L)'
;MHRLPFDLNRARTALETGILVATAIVLALFHHDAYGQTSPHGDIKLKCTECHTTESWTVLASPMKFNHSDTGFRLAGQHRNIACSQCHEELKFTNTSSDCYSCHRKDYDAAVSIDHRLAGFGTDCQQCHRADASTWQASFDHNMTEFPTRGAHEAVPCLSCHIGNRYRGTPAECVACHQDAYIAAQNPNHITAGFNTQCAVCHRALTWQPAAFYPHPYFPIH
;
A
#
# COMPACT_ATOMS: atom_id res chain seq x y z
N MET A 1 75.62 69.69 13.12
CA MET A 1 74.37 69.18 12.53
C MET A 1 74.68 67.92 11.74
N HIS A 2 74.57 66.74 12.37
CA HIS A 2 74.89 65.44 11.76
C HIS A 2 73.59 64.76 11.32
N ARG A 3 73.47 64.41 10.04
CA ARG A 3 72.39 63.55 9.52
C ARG A 3 72.82 62.10 9.66
N LEU A 4 72.00 61.28 10.32
CA LEU A 4 72.17 59.83 10.38
C LEU A 4 71.72 59.20 9.03
N PRO A 5 72.39 58.13 8.56
CA PRO A 5 72.01 57.44 7.34
C PRO A 5 70.77 56.57 7.54
N PHE A 6 69.88 56.59 6.55
CA PHE A 6 68.66 55.78 6.50
C PHE A 6 69.03 54.37 6.01
N ASP A 7 68.92 53.36 6.87
CA ASP A 7 69.23 51.96 6.56
C ASP A 7 68.04 51.29 5.84
N LEU A 8 68.17 51.11 4.53
CA LEU A 8 67.15 50.49 3.67
C LEU A 8 67.00 48.99 3.89
N ASN A 9 67.97 48.30 4.49
CA ASN A 9 67.89 46.86 4.72
C ASN A 9 66.94 46.50 5.87
N ARG A 10 66.80 47.39 6.86
CA ARG A 10 65.88 47.18 8.00
C ARG A 10 64.41 47.28 7.60
N ALA A 11 64.10 48.04 6.54
CA ALA A 11 62.74 48.18 6.01
C ALA A 11 62.27 46.96 5.20
N ARG A 12 63.19 46.20 4.61
CA ARG A 12 62.88 45.04 3.76
C ARG A 12 62.45 43.82 4.58
N THR A 13 63.11 43.56 5.70
CA THR A 13 62.76 42.48 6.65
C THR A 13 61.41 42.68 7.33
N ALA A 14 60.94 43.92 7.51
CA ALA A 14 59.64 44.20 8.12
C ALA A 14 58.46 43.92 7.18
N LEU A 15 58.65 44.04 5.86
CA LEU A 15 57.61 43.74 4.86
C LEU A 15 57.43 42.22 4.66
N GLU A 16 58.52 41.44 4.65
CA GLU A 16 58.46 40.00 4.38
C GLU A 16 57.85 39.20 5.55
N THR A 17 58.05 39.63 6.80
CA THR A 17 57.38 39.02 7.98
C THR A 17 55.92 39.46 8.12
N GLY A 18 55.54 40.63 7.61
CA GLY A 18 54.16 41.12 7.67
C GLY A 18 53.21 40.43 6.69
N ILE A 19 53.70 40.04 5.51
CA ILE A 19 52.90 39.38 4.46
C ILE A 19 52.60 37.90 4.80
N LEU A 20 53.53 37.21 5.47
CA LEU A 20 53.33 35.81 5.89
C LEU A 20 52.36 35.65 7.08
N VAL A 21 52.27 36.64 7.98
CA VAL A 21 51.32 36.62 9.09
C VAL A 21 49.91 37.04 8.62
N ALA A 22 49.80 37.94 7.65
CA ALA A 22 48.51 38.37 7.10
C ALA A 22 47.82 37.26 6.28
N THR A 23 48.56 36.40 5.57
CA THR A 23 47.97 35.27 4.81
C THR A 23 47.56 34.10 5.70
N ALA A 24 48.25 33.86 6.81
CA ALA A 24 47.85 32.83 7.78
C ALA A 24 46.57 33.19 8.56
N ILE A 25 46.32 34.48 8.81
CA ILE A 25 45.09 34.94 9.50
C ILE A 25 43.88 34.92 8.55
N VAL A 26 44.06 35.20 7.25
CA VAL A 26 42.97 35.09 6.27
C VAL A 26 42.60 33.62 6.00
N LEU A 27 43.54 32.67 6.04
CA LEU A 27 43.22 31.23 5.98
C LEU A 27 42.55 30.69 7.25
N ALA A 28 42.71 31.36 8.40
CA ALA A 28 42.05 30.96 9.65
C ALA A 28 40.60 31.47 9.75
N LEU A 29 40.23 32.54 9.03
CA LEU A 29 38.88 33.13 9.03
C LEU A 29 37.88 32.45 8.06
N PHE A 30 38.34 31.48 7.28
CA PHE A 30 37.49 30.58 6.48
C PHE A 30 37.41 29.17 7.06
N HIS A 31 37.66 28.99 8.35
CA HIS A 31 36.99 27.91 9.07
C HIS A 31 35.56 28.38 9.29
N HIS A 32 34.73 28.25 8.25
CA HIS A 32 33.30 28.20 8.47
C HIS A 32 33.11 27.04 9.42
N ASP A 33 32.89 27.39 10.69
CA ASP A 33 32.37 26.48 11.69
C ASP A 33 31.30 25.65 11.00
N ALA A 34 31.62 24.38 10.75
CA ALA A 34 30.63 23.38 10.48
C ALA A 34 29.87 23.20 11.80
N TYR A 35 29.08 24.20 12.19
CA TYR A 35 27.93 24.03 13.03
C TYR A 35 27.21 22.84 12.43
N GLY A 36 27.23 21.70 13.14
CA GLY A 36 26.58 20.48 12.71
C GLY A 36 25.17 20.86 12.29
N GLN A 37 24.94 20.89 10.98
CA GLN A 37 23.67 21.36 10.44
C GLN A 37 22.64 20.35 10.91
N THR A 38 21.83 20.75 11.89
CA THR A 38 20.67 19.98 12.30
C THR A 38 19.77 19.92 11.09
N SER A 39 19.56 18.71 10.57
CA SER A 39 18.71 18.51 9.40
C SER A 39 17.30 19.05 9.70
N PRO A 40 16.71 19.88 8.81
CA PRO A 40 15.32 20.30 8.95
C PRO A 40 14.35 19.11 8.84
N HIS A 41 14.86 17.95 8.39
CA HIS A 41 14.12 16.71 8.20
C HIS A 41 14.14 15.77 9.42
N GLY A 42 14.60 16.27 10.57
CA GLY A 42 14.73 15.49 11.80
C GLY A 42 15.94 14.55 11.75
N ASP A 43 15.84 13.41 12.45
CA ASP A 43 16.94 12.43 12.56
C ASP A 43 17.05 11.51 11.35
N ILE A 44 17.28 12.09 10.17
CA ILE A 44 17.50 11.35 8.93
C ILE A 44 18.97 10.90 8.84
N LYS A 45 19.20 9.61 8.58
CA LYS A 45 20.56 9.03 8.47
C LYS A 45 21.10 9.01 7.04
N LEU A 46 20.31 9.47 6.07
CA LEU A 46 20.71 9.55 4.67
C LEU A 46 21.66 10.72 4.42
N LYS A 47 22.55 10.59 3.44
CA LYS A 47 23.38 11.71 2.98
C LYS A 47 22.48 12.77 2.35
N CYS A 48 22.78 14.05 2.57
CA CYS A 48 21.99 15.15 2.00
C CYS A 48 21.92 15.08 0.46
N THR A 49 22.98 14.56 -0.17
CA THR A 49 23.11 14.39 -1.63
C THR A 49 22.28 13.24 -2.21
N GLU A 50 21.56 12.47 -1.38
CA GLU A 50 20.56 11.51 -1.87
C GLU A 50 19.31 12.22 -2.42
N CYS A 51 19.00 13.41 -1.88
CA CYS A 51 17.79 14.17 -2.19
C CYS A 51 18.08 15.59 -2.72
N HIS A 52 19.20 16.21 -2.35
CA HIS A 52 19.55 17.58 -2.76
C HIS A 52 20.78 17.61 -3.66
N THR A 53 20.94 18.70 -4.39
CA THR A 53 22.21 19.01 -5.08
C THR A 53 23.07 19.90 -4.19
N THR A 54 24.37 19.97 -4.46
CA THR A 54 25.25 20.92 -3.78
C THR A 54 25.02 22.37 -4.22
N GLU A 55 24.21 22.58 -5.27
CA GLU A 55 23.90 23.89 -5.84
C GLU A 55 22.65 24.51 -5.22
N SER A 56 21.71 23.70 -4.73
CA SER A 56 20.46 24.18 -4.15
C SER A 56 19.86 23.22 -3.13
N TRP A 57 19.36 23.80 -2.04
CA TRP A 57 18.59 23.10 -1.01
C TRP A 57 17.09 23.03 -1.31
N THR A 58 16.59 23.87 -2.21
CA THR A 58 15.16 23.90 -2.58
C THR A 58 14.86 23.09 -3.84
N VAL A 59 15.87 22.79 -4.65
CA VAL A 59 15.75 21.94 -5.83
C VAL A 59 16.20 20.53 -5.46
N LEU A 60 15.33 19.56 -5.71
CA LEU A 60 15.64 18.15 -5.49
C LEU A 60 16.56 17.62 -6.59
N ALA A 61 17.45 16.70 -6.22
CA ALA A 61 18.27 15.96 -7.16
C ALA A 61 17.38 15.27 -8.20
N SER A 62 17.75 15.39 -9.47
CA SER A 62 17.06 14.75 -10.59
C SER A 62 18.09 14.01 -11.46
N PRO A 63 18.03 12.66 -11.54
CA PRO A 63 17.13 11.80 -10.77
C PRO A 63 17.45 11.82 -9.27
N MET A 64 16.42 11.67 -8.45
CA MET A 64 16.60 11.45 -7.02
C MET A 64 17.26 10.09 -6.82
N LYS A 65 18.26 10.02 -5.93
CA LYS A 65 18.99 8.76 -5.68
C LYS A 65 18.28 7.89 -4.65
N PHE A 66 17.62 8.52 -3.68
CA PHE A 66 16.78 7.82 -2.72
C PHE A 66 15.59 7.10 -3.37
N ASN A 67 15.33 5.86 -2.95
CA ASN A 67 14.19 5.06 -3.39
C ASN A 67 13.46 4.43 -2.19
N HIS A 68 12.13 4.53 -2.18
CA HIS A 68 11.31 3.90 -1.13
C HIS A 68 11.40 2.36 -1.12
N SER A 69 11.87 1.74 -2.21
CA SER A 69 12.12 0.30 -2.26
C SER A 69 13.22 -0.15 -1.30
N ASP A 70 14.05 0.78 -0.81
CA ASP A 70 15.08 0.52 0.20
C ASP A 70 14.54 0.65 1.64
N THR A 71 13.23 0.88 1.79
CA THR A 71 12.54 1.06 3.07
C THR A 71 11.50 -0.05 3.28
N GLY A 72 10.89 -0.08 4.46
CA GLY A 72 9.78 -1.00 4.76
C GLY A 72 8.46 -0.68 4.05
N PHE A 73 8.36 0.45 3.34
CA PHE A 73 7.15 0.85 2.61
C PHE A 73 7.46 1.19 1.16
N ARG A 74 7.28 0.21 0.27
CA ARG A 74 7.48 0.39 -1.17
C ARG A 74 6.32 1.15 -1.79
N LEU A 75 6.60 2.28 -2.44
CA LEU A 75 5.57 3.02 -3.19
C LEU A 75 5.12 2.24 -4.43
N ALA A 76 3.83 1.96 -4.50
CA ALA A 76 3.17 1.29 -5.60
C ALA A 76 1.86 1.97 -5.97
N GLY A 77 1.39 1.74 -7.20
CA GLY A 77 0.19 2.39 -7.71
C GLY A 77 0.25 3.91 -7.58
N GLN A 78 -0.84 4.51 -7.09
CA GLN A 78 -0.96 5.97 -6.93
C GLN A 78 -0.02 6.56 -5.87
N HIS A 79 0.48 5.75 -4.93
CA HIS A 79 1.44 6.23 -3.92
C HIS A 79 2.76 6.69 -4.53
N ARG A 80 3.06 6.34 -5.79
CA ARG A 80 4.26 6.85 -6.49
C ARG A 80 4.16 8.32 -6.89
N ASN A 81 2.95 8.87 -6.90
CA ASN A 81 2.66 10.19 -7.46
C ASN A 81 2.36 11.24 -6.38
N ILE A 82 2.40 10.87 -5.10
CA ILE A 82 2.14 11.79 -3.99
C ILE A 82 3.41 12.50 -3.55
N ALA A 83 3.27 13.73 -3.05
CA ALA A 83 4.39 14.47 -2.49
C ALA A 83 4.85 13.85 -1.16
N CYS A 84 6.14 13.97 -0.85
CA CYS A 84 6.72 13.44 0.41
C CYS A 84 5.94 13.92 1.65
N SER A 85 5.51 15.18 1.64
CA SER A 85 4.79 15.82 2.75
C SER A 85 3.39 15.25 2.99
N GLN A 86 2.82 14.48 2.05
CA GLN A 86 1.53 13.81 2.28
C GLN A 86 1.64 12.64 3.26
N CYS A 87 2.85 12.11 3.47
CA CYS A 87 3.12 11.05 4.46
C CYS A 87 4.08 11.52 5.55
N HIS A 88 5.11 12.28 5.17
CA HIS A 88 6.12 12.83 6.07
C HIS A 88 5.73 14.25 6.46
N GLU A 89 4.90 14.37 7.49
CA GLU A 89 4.46 15.65 8.03
C GLU A 89 5.67 16.54 8.38
N GLU A 90 5.60 17.82 8.00
CA GLU A 90 6.71 18.78 8.12
C GLU A 90 8.03 18.31 7.44
N LEU A 91 7.96 17.32 6.54
CA LEU A 91 9.10 16.65 5.94
C LEU A 91 10.05 16.02 6.99
N LYS A 92 9.49 15.52 8.10
CA LYS A 92 10.19 14.65 9.04
C LYS A 92 10.00 13.20 8.63
N PHE A 93 11.11 12.48 8.40
CA PHE A 93 11.09 11.12 7.84
C PHE A 93 11.16 10.01 8.90
N THR A 94 10.79 10.33 10.14
CA THR A 94 10.74 9.38 11.26
C THR A 94 9.29 9.18 11.69
N ASN A 95 8.98 7.99 12.23
CA ASN A 95 7.66 7.65 12.80
C ASN A 95 6.46 7.75 11.85
N THR A 96 6.67 7.81 10.53
CA THR A 96 5.59 7.71 9.56
C THR A 96 5.05 6.28 9.54
N SER A 97 3.75 6.13 9.79
CA SER A 97 3.07 4.85 9.77
C SER A 97 3.02 4.28 8.34
N SER A 98 3.28 2.98 8.21
CA SER A 98 3.04 2.20 6.99
C SER A 98 1.70 1.46 7.01
N ASP A 99 0.94 1.56 8.09
CA ASP A 99 -0.38 0.94 8.22
C ASP A 99 -1.40 1.64 7.32
N CYS A 100 -2.10 0.87 6.49
CA CYS A 100 -3.04 1.40 5.51
C CYS A 100 -4.17 2.20 6.18
N TYR A 101 -4.74 1.65 7.26
CA TYR A 101 -5.87 2.27 7.95
C TYR A 101 -5.48 3.59 8.60
N SER A 102 -4.26 3.73 9.12
CA SER A 102 -3.79 4.97 9.74
C SER A 102 -3.93 6.20 8.84
N CYS A 103 -3.71 6.05 7.53
CA CYS A 103 -3.91 7.11 6.54
C CYS A 103 -5.30 7.07 5.89
N HIS A 104 -5.78 5.87 5.56
CA HIS A 104 -7.04 5.65 4.83
C HIS A 104 -8.26 5.45 5.72
N ARG A 105 -8.21 5.85 6.99
CA ARG A 105 -9.33 5.72 7.93
C ARG A 105 -10.62 6.35 7.41
N LYS A 106 -10.51 7.53 6.80
CA LYS A 106 -11.68 8.23 6.23
C LYS A 106 -12.27 7.43 5.06
N ASP A 107 -11.43 6.88 4.20
CA ASP A 107 -11.86 6.06 3.07
C ASP A 107 -12.50 4.75 3.54
N TYR A 108 -11.91 4.12 4.55
CA TYR A 108 -12.46 2.93 5.21
C TYR A 108 -13.86 3.20 5.77
N ASP A 109 -14.03 4.32 6.47
CA ASP A 109 -15.29 4.72 7.12
C ASP A 109 -16.35 5.19 6.12
N ALA A 110 -15.94 5.72 4.98
CA ALA A 110 -16.83 6.26 3.94
C ALA A 110 -17.16 5.26 2.82
N ALA A 111 -16.65 4.02 2.88
CA ALA A 111 -16.90 3.01 1.86
C ALA A 111 -18.40 2.67 1.75
N VAL A 112 -18.99 2.88 0.58
CA VAL A 112 -20.43 2.66 0.33
C VAL A 112 -20.75 1.37 -0.43
N SER A 113 -19.80 0.84 -1.20
CA SER A 113 -19.97 -0.44 -1.90
C SER A 113 -20.06 -1.61 -0.92
N ILE A 114 -19.23 -1.55 0.12
CA ILE A 114 -19.22 -2.46 1.26
C ILE A 114 -18.97 -1.62 2.51
N ASP A 115 -19.91 -1.64 3.45
CA ASP A 115 -19.68 -1.03 4.77
C ASP A 115 -18.82 -1.99 5.60
N HIS A 116 -17.52 -1.67 5.71
CA HIS A 116 -16.57 -2.51 6.42
C HIS A 116 -16.91 -2.69 7.90
N ARG A 117 -17.51 -1.68 8.54
CA ARG A 117 -17.86 -1.71 9.97
C ARG A 117 -19.06 -2.61 10.21
N LEU A 118 -20.12 -2.46 9.41
CA LEU A 118 -21.29 -3.33 9.48
C LEU A 118 -20.96 -4.77 9.09
N ALA A 119 -20.06 -4.97 8.13
CA ALA A 119 -19.57 -6.28 7.74
C ALA A 119 -18.64 -6.92 8.78
N GLY A 120 -18.09 -6.13 9.72
CA GLY A 120 -17.16 -6.59 10.74
C GLY A 120 -15.76 -6.90 10.20
N PHE A 121 -15.36 -6.28 9.09
CA PHE A 121 -14.01 -6.42 8.56
C PHE A 121 -12.98 -5.71 9.45
N GLY A 122 -11.76 -6.24 9.46
CA GLY A 122 -10.63 -5.63 10.14
C GLY A 122 -9.93 -4.58 9.28
N THR A 123 -8.77 -4.12 9.75
CA THR A 123 -7.95 -3.09 9.07
C THR A 123 -6.81 -3.68 8.24
N ASP A 124 -6.76 -5.01 8.09
CA ASP A 124 -5.84 -5.70 7.18
C ASP A 124 -6.33 -5.57 5.74
N CYS A 125 -6.16 -4.37 5.18
CA CYS A 125 -6.71 -3.97 3.89
C CYS A 125 -6.24 -4.90 2.76
N GLN A 126 -5.03 -5.46 2.87
CA GLN A 126 -4.39 -6.29 1.87
C GLN A 126 -5.09 -7.64 1.64
N GLN A 127 -5.99 -8.04 2.55
CA GLN A 127 -6.83 -9.23 2.35
C GLN A 127 -7.72 -9.11 1.10
N CYS A 128 -8.11 -7.88 0.75
CA CYS A 128 -9.02 -7.63 -0.37
C CYS A 128 -8.51 -6.56 -1.34
N HIS A 129 -7.77 -5.57 -0.86
CA HIS A 129 -7.32 -4.42 -1.63
C HIS A 129 -5.84 -4.52 -1.97
N ARG A 130 -5.51 -4.16 -3.20
CA ARG A 130 -4.13 -4.11 -3.68
C ARG A 130 -3.68 -2.68 -3.86
N ALA A 131 -2.66 -2.27 -3.10
CA ALA A 131 -2.08 -0.93 -3.17
C ALA A 131 -1.45 -0.59 -4.55
N ASP A 132 -1.12 -1.62 -5.33
CA ASP A 132 -0.54 -1.51 -6.67
C ASP A 132 -1.57 -1.68 -7.80
N ALA A 133 -2.86 -1.87 -7.48
CA ALA A 133 -3.92 -1.93 -8.46
C ALA A 133 -4.14 -0.56 -9.14
N SER A 134 -4.51 -0.59 -10.42
CA SER A 134 -4.86 0.62 -11.19
C SER A 134 -6.19 1.24 -10.73
N THR A 135 -7.06 0.44 -10.11
CA THR A 135 -8.33 0.85 -9.52
C THR A 135 -8.41 0.34 -8.08
N TRP A 136 -9.02 1.13 -7.19
CA TRP A 136 -9.27 0.72 -5.81
C TRP A 136 -10.53 -0.16 -5.74
N GLN A 137 -10.40 -1.40 -6.19
CA GLN A 137 -11.45 -2.41 -6.11
C GLN A 137 -11.02 -3.51 -5.15
N ALA A 138 -11.99 -4.02 -4.39
CA ALA A 138 -11.79 -5.21 -3.58
C ALA A 138 -11.85 -6.45 -4.49
N SER A 139 -10.96 -7.40 -4.23
CA SER A 139 -11.04 -8.76 -4.76
C SER A 139 -10.87 -9.72 -3.61
N PHE A 140 -11.76 -10.69 -3.49
CA PHE A 140 -11.69 -11.70 -2.44
C PHE A 140 -11.80 -13.09 -3.06
N ASP A 141 -10.83 -13.94 -2.75
CA ASP A 141 -10.82 -15.31 -3.25
C ASP A 141 -11.68 -16.22 -2.37
N HIS A 142 -12.87 -16.57 -2.87
CA HIS A 142 -13.78 -17.48 -2.19
C HIS A 142 -13.22 -18.90 -2.07
N ASN A 143 -12.17 -19.29 -2.81
CA ASN A 143 -11.49 -20.57 -2.62
C ASN A 143 -10.81 -20.69 -1.26
N MET A 144 -10.63 -19.57 -0.55
CA MET A 144 -10.16 -19.56 0.83
C MET A 144 -11.27 -19.80 1.86
N THR A 145 -12.51 -20.01 1.40
CA THR A 145 -13.68 -20.23 2.27
C THR A 145 -14.27 -21.62 2.05
N GLU A 146 -15.21 -22.00 2.90
CA GLU A 146 -15.98 -23.25 2.77
C GLU A 146 -16.94 -23.23 1.57
N PHE A 147 -17.15 -22.06 0.94
CA PHE A 147 -17.99 -21.90 -0.24
C PHE A 147 -17.19 -21.33 -1.42
N PRO A 148 -16.38 -22.16 -2.11
CA PRO A 148 -15.68 -21.74 -3.32
C PRO A 148 -16.69 -21.41 -4.42
N THR A 149 -16.65 -20.18 -4.93
CA THR A 149 -17.46 -19.79 -6.10
C THR A 149 -16.94 -20.52 -7.34
N ARG A 150 -17.85 -21.19 -8.05
CA ARG A 150 -17.54 -21.97 -9.26
C ARG A 150 -18.58 -21.73 -10.33
N GLY A 151 -18.15 -21.72 -11.59
CA GLY A 151 -19.06 -21.61 -12.74
C GLY A 151 -19.83 -20.29 -12.69
N ALA A 152 -21.16 -20.35 -12.84
CA ALA A 152 -22.00 -19.14 -12.87
C ALA A 152 -21.89 -18.27 -11.61
N HIS A 153 -21.54 -18.86 -10.45
CA HIS A 153 -21.40 -18.11 -9.20
C HIS A 153 -20.17 -17.18 -9.17
N GLU A 154 -19.18 -17.40 -10.04
CA GLU A 154 -17.98 -16.55 -10.12
C GLU A 154 -18.30 -15.13 -10.62
N ALA A 155 -19.38 -14.98 -11.40
CA ALA A 155 -19.81 -13.70 -11.96
C ALA A 155 -20.87 -12.99 -11.12
N VAL A 156 -21.30 -13.57 -10.00
CA VAL A 156 -22.37 -13.02 -9.17
C VAL A 156 -21.83 -11.90 -8.26
N PRO A 157 -22.47 -10.72 -8.20
CA PRO A 157 -22.06 -9.65 -7.29
C PRO A 157 -22.13 -10.09 -5.83
N CYS A 158 -21.20 -9.60 -4.99
CA CYS A 158 -21.10 -9.96 -3.57
C CYS A 158 -22.44 -9.82 -2.82
N LEU A 159 -23.15 -8.71 -3.06
CA LEU A 159 -24.41 -8.37 -2.37
C LEU A 159 -25.60 -9.23 -2.80
N SER A 160 -25.47 -10.07 -3.83
CA SER A 160 -26.50 -11.07 -4.16
C SER A 160 -26.58 -12.18 -3.12
N CYS A 161 -25.47 -12.49 -2.43
CA CYS A 161 -25.42 -13.44 -1.32
C CYS A 161 -25.28 -12.74 0.03
N HIS A 162 -24.44 -11.71 0.11
CA HIS A 162 -24.15 -10.94 1.32
C HIS A 162 -25.13 -9.77 1.52
N ILE A 163 -26.42 -10.12 1.65
CA ILE A 163 -27.52 -9.15 1.69
C ILE A 163 -27.36 -8.18 2.87
N GLY A 164 -27.50 -6.89 2.59
CA GLY A 164 -27.40 -5.83 3.61
C GLY A 164 -26.00 -5.74 4.23
N ASN A 165 -24.95 -6.04 3.46
CA ASN A 165 -23.55 -6.07 3.93
C ASN A 165 -23.28 -7.09 5.06
N ARG A 166 -24.08 -8.14 5.17
CA ARG A 166 -23.83 -9.23 6.11
C ARG A 166 -23.05 -10.35 5.44
N TYR A 167 -21.77 -10.41 5.76
CA TYR A 167 -20.85 -11.42 5.22
C TYR A 167 -20.74 -12.65 6.11
N ARG A 168 -20.80 -12.46 7.44
CA ARG A 168 -20.77 -13.55 8.40
C ARG A 168 -22.11 -14.28 8.43
N GLY A 169 -22.05 -15.61 8.36
CA GLY A 169 -23.24 -16.46 8.44
C GLY A 169 -24.11 -16.43 7.18
N THR A 170 -23.56 -15.98 6.05
CA THR A 170 -24.22 -16.15 4.75
C THR A 170 -24.43 -17.65 4.50
N PRO A 171 -25.66 -18.09 4.22
CA PRO A 171 -25.95 -19.50 3.97
C PRO A 171 -25.12 -20.04 2.80
N ALA A 172 -24.60 -21.25 2.97
CA ALA A 172 -23.80 -21.94 1.96
C ALA A 172 -24.58 -23.11 1.33
N GLU A 173 -25.74 -23.45 1.89
CA GLU A 173 -26.60 -24.51 1.40
C GLU A 173 -27.29 -24.08 0.10
N CYS A 174 -27.24 -24.93 -0.94
CA CYS A 174 -27.76 -24.59 -2.26
C CYS A 174 -29.24 -24.17 -2.20
N VAL A 175 -30.04 -24.86 -1.37
CA VAL A 175 -31.47 -24.61 -1.23
C VAL A 175 -31.78 -23.25 -0.59
N ALA A 176 -30.84 -22.66 0.17
CA ALA A 176 -31.05 -21.35 0.80
C ALA A 176 -31.32 -20.24 -0.23
N CYS A 177 -30.77 -20.38 -1.45
CA CYS A 177 -31.04 -19.48 -2.57
C CYS A 177 -31.86 -20.13 -3.70
N HIS A 178 -31.78 -21.45 -3.86
CA HIS A 178 -32.43 -22.16 -4.96
C HIS A 178 -33.68 -22.94 -4.53
N GLN A 179 -34.36 -22.51 -3.45
CA GLN A 179 -35.60 -23.13 -2.97
C GLN A 179 -36.68 -23.19 -4.05
N ASP A 180 -36.87 -22.09 -4.80
CA ASP A 180 -37.89 -22.04 -5.86
C ASP A 180 -37.55 -23.00 -7.01
N ALA A 181 -36.27 -23.07 -7.41
CA ALA A 181 -35.82 -24.01 -8.42
C ALA A 181 -35.96 -25.47 -7.95
N TYR A 182 -35.73 -25.73 -6.67
CA TYR A 182 -35.94 -27.04 -6.06
C TYR A 182 -37.41 -27.47 -6.11
N ILE A 183 -38.34 -26.55 -5.77
CA ILE A 183 -39.79 -26.81 -5.81
C ILE A 183 -40.30 -26.96 -7.25
N ALA A 184 -39.79 -26.14 -8.18
CA ALA A 184 -40.26 -26.09 -9.56
C ALA A 184 -39.72 -27.20 -10.46
N ALA A 185 -38.76 -28.01 -9.99
CA ALA A 185 -38.20 -29.11 -10.76
C ALA A 185 -39.28 -30.14 -11.14
N GLN A 186 -39.32 -30.56 -12.42
CA GLN A 186 -40.31 -31.53 -12.93
C GLN A 186 -39.68 -32.83 -13.43
N ASN A 187 -38.40 -32.82 -13.82
CA ASN A 187 -37.74 -33.96 -14.45
C ASN A 187 -36.35 -34.21 -13.83
N PRO A 188 -36.26 -34.98 -12.73
CA PRO A 188 -37.37 -35.51 -11.91
C PRO A 188 -38.03 -34.44 -11.04
N ASN A 189 -39.28 -34.68 -10.61
CA ASN A 189 -39.94 -33.82 -9.62
C ASN A 189 -39.39 -34.11 -8.22
N HIS A 190 -38.68 -33.15 -7.63
CA HIS A 190 -38.02 -33.34 -6.34
C HIS A 190 -38.99 -33.53 -5.17
N ILE A 191 -40.15 -32.86 -5.22
CA ILE A 191 -41.16 -32.92 -4.15
C ILE A 191 -41.86 -34.27 -4.14
N THR A 192 -42.38 -34.72 -5.28
CA THR A 192 -43.07 -36.02 -5.40
C THR A 192 -42.13 -37.19 -5.17
N ALA A 193 -40.85 -37.06 -5.58
CA ALA A 193 -39.84 -38.08 -5.34
C ALA A 193 -39.31 -38.10 -3.89
N GLY A 194 -39.65 -37.11 -3.06
CA GLY A 194 -39.20 -37.04 -1.67
C GLY A 194 -37.69 -36.87 -1.52
N PHE A 195 -37.02 -36.21 -2.47
CA PHE A 195 -35.58 -35.96 -2.37
C PHE A 195 -35.27 -35.01 -1.20
N ASN A 196 -34.04 -35.08 -0.69
CA ASN A 196 -33.57 -34.15 0.32
C ASN A 196 -32.91 -32.92 -0.35
N THR A 197 -32.56 -31.92 0.45
CA THR A 197 -31.93 -30.68 -0.02
C THR A 197 -30.40 -30.75 -0.11
N GLN A 198 -29.80 -31.95 -0.03
CA GLN A 198 -28.38 -32.16 -0.25
C GLN A 198 -28.09 -32.22 -1.75
N CYS A 199 -28.17 -31.07 -2.42
CA CYS A 199 -28.11 -30.98 -3.88
C CYS A 199 -26.84 -31.62 -4.47
N ALA A 200 -25.72 -31.56 -3.75
CA ALA A 200 -24.42 -32.11 -4.15
C ALA A 200 -24.40 -33.64 -4.35
N VAL A 201 -25.43 -34.37 -3.86
CA VAL A 201 -25.58 -35.81 -4.10
C VAL A 201 -25.77 -36.10 -5.60
N CYS A 202 -26.48 -35.21 -6.31
CA CYS A 202 -26.82 -35.38 -7.73
C CYS A 202 -26.27 -34.26 -8.61
N HIS A 203 -26.23 -33.01 -8.13
CA HIS A 203 -25.85 -31.82 -8.88
C HIS A 203 -24.42 -31.37 -8.59
N ARG A 204 -23.77 -30.72 -9.56
CA ARG A 204 -22.46 -30.10 -9.41
C ARG A 204 -22.56 -28.59 -9.55
N ALA A 205 -21.79 -27.85 -8.75
CA ALA A 205 -21.81 -26.37 -8.75
C ALA A 205 -21.18 -25.73 -10.01
N LEU A 206 -20.43 -26.49 -10.81
CA LEU A 206 -19.66 -25.98 -11.96
C LEU A 206 -20.55 -25.60 -13.16
N THR A 207 -21.60 -26.37 -13.39
CA THR A 207 -22.60 -26.12 -14.42
C THR A 207 -23.91 -26.66 -13.87
N TRP A 208 -25.02 -25.93 -14.06
CA TRP A 208 -26.36 -26.47 -13.82
C TRP A 208 -26.70 -27.48 -14.94
N GLN A 209 -25.81 -28.44 -15.19
CA GLN A 209 -26.10 -29.58 -16.02
C GLN A 209 -27.01 -30.54 -15.22
N PRO A 210 -27.89 -31.28 -15.91
CA PRO A 210 -28.63 -32.36 -15.27
C PRO A 210 -27.65 -33.25 -14.51
N ALA A 211 -28.09 -33.78 -13.36
CA ALA A 211 -27.32 -34.76 -12.61
C ALA A 211 -26.77 -35.80 -13.59
N ALA A 212 -25.43 -35.95 -13.63
CA ALA A 212 -24.82 -36.96 -14.48
C ALA A 212 -25.41 -38.30 -14.04
N PHE A 213 -26.15 -38.93 -14.96
CA PHE A 213 -26.95 -40.14 -14.78
C PHE A 213 -26.43 -40.99 -13.62
N TYR A 214 -27.00 -40.85 -12.42
CA TYR A 214 -26.74 -41.79 -11.35
C TYR A 214 -27.58 -43.02 -11.70
N PRO A 215 -26.98 -44.16 -12.09
CA PRO A 215 -27.75 -45.37 -12.30
C PRO A 215 -28.34 -45.74 -10.94
N HIS A 216 -29.65 -45.52 -10.77
CA HIS A 216 -30.34 -45.95 -9.57
C HIS A 216 -30.41 -47.48 -9.63
N PRO A 217 -29.78 -48.22 -8.70
CA PRO A 217 -29.75 -49.69 -8.76
C PRO A 217 -31.12 -50.34 -8.47
N TYR A 218 -32.19 -49.54 -8.27
CA TYR A 218 -33.49 -50.01 -7.80
C TYR A 218 -34.68 -49.68 -8.72
N PHE A 219 -34.49 -49.01 -9.87
CA PHE A 219 -35.58 -48.74 -10.80
C PHE A 219 -35.18 -49.08 -12.24
N PRO A 220 -35.71 -50.18 -12.82
CA PRO A 220 -35.72 -50.35 -14.27
C PRO A 220 -36.69 -49.33 -14.84
N ILE A 221 -36.19 -48.44 -15.68
CA ILE A 221 -37.02 -47.60 -16.54
C ILE A 221 -37.52 -48.52 -17.66
N HIS A 222 -38.81 -48.89 -17.61
CA HIS A 222 -39.53 -49.46 -18.75
C HIS A 222 -40.19 -48.34 -19.55
#